data_AF-A0A350DHZ2-F1
#
_entry.id   AF-A0A350DHZ2-F1
#
_cell.length_a   1.000
_cell.length_b   1.000
_cell.length_c   1.000
_cell.angle_alpha   90.00
_cell.angle_beta   90.00
_cell.angle_gamma   90.00
#
_symmetry.space_group_name_H-M   'P 1'
#
loop_
_entity.id
_entity.type
_entity.pdbx_description
1 polymer ?
#
loop_
_entity_poly.entity_id
_entity_poly.type
_entity_poly.pdbx_seq_one_letter_code
_entity_poly.pdbx_strand_id
1 'polypeptide(L)'
;MSEDRSSNPNQKSWLEKLFGALSGDNDEPSSRDELMTFLRHTAGKLKLDQDAIMIIEGALEISDQQVREILIPRSQVSAITL
;
A
#
# COMPACT_ATOMS: atom_id res chain seq x y z
N MET A 1 4.10 -9.51 25.90
CA MET A 1 2.89 -8.73 25.60
C MET A 1 3.37 -7.56 24.75
N SER A 2 3.06 -7.55 23.46
CA SER A 2 3.49 -6.49 22.54
C SER A 2 2.28 -5.65 22.21
N GLU A 3 2.22 -4.50 22.86
CA GLU A 3 1.15 -3.51 22.76
C GLU A 3 1.12 -2.86 21.36
N ASP A 4 -0.10 -2.74 20.85
CA ASP A 4 -0.59 -1.72 19.94
C ASP A 4 0.05 -1.59 18.56
N ARG A 5 -0.38 -2.51 17.67
CA ARG A 5 -0.64 -2.12 16.28
C ARG A 5 -1.66 -1.00 16.32
N SER A 6 -1.24 0.22 16.01
CA SER A 6 -2.08 1.36 15.68
C SER A 6 -2.98 1.00 14.49
N SER A 7 -4.05 0.27 14.79
CA SER A 7 -5.06 -0.11 13.83
C SER A 7 -5.88 1.14 13.53
N ASN A 8 -5.39 1.94 12.58
CA ASN A 8 -6.13 3.09 12.09
C ASN A 8 -7.48 2.57 11.55
N PRO A 9 -8.62 2.82 12.22
CA PRO A 9 -9.90 2.19 11.88
C PRO A 9 -10.33 2.57 10.45
N ASN A 10 -9.86 3.71 9.95
CA ASN A 10 -10.14 4.18 8.61
C ASN A 10 -9.41 3.37 7.52
N GLN A 11 -8.27 2.73 7.80
CA GLN A 11 -7.54 1.93 6.80
C GLN A 11 -8.24 0.61 6.48
N LYS A 12 -8.79 -0.05 7.50
CA LYS A 12 -9.52 -1.31 7.30
C LYS A 12 -10.76 -1.11 6.43
N SER A 13 -11.47 0.01 6.60
CA SER A 13 -12.73 0.26 5.88
C SER A 13 -12.56 0.43 4.37
N TRP A 14 -11.52 1.10 3.89
CA TRP A 14 -11.29 1.22 2.44
C TRP A 14 -10.69 -0.06 1.84
N LEU A 15 -9.83 -0.76 2.60
CA LEU A 15 -9.28 -2.05 2.20
C LEU A 15 -10.37 -3.11 2.05
N GLU A 16 -11.30 -3.20 3.01
CA GLU A 16 -12.45 -4.11 2.92
C GLU A 16 -13.34 -3.81 1.72
N LYS A 17 -13.55 -2.52 1.40
CA LYS A 17 -14.29 -2.12 0.18
C LYS A 17 -13.53 -2.44 -1.09
N LEU A 18 -12.20 -2.31 -1.09
CA LEU A 18 -11.35 -2.71 -2.20
C LEU A 18 -11.44 -4.23 -2.43
N PHE A 19 -11.23 -5.04 -1.40
CA PHE A 19 -11.34 -6.50 -1.50
C PHE A 19 -12.75 -6.93 -1.94
N GLY A 20 -13.80 -6.28 -1.44
CA GLY A 20 -15.17 -6.52 -1.90
C GLY A 20 -15.41 -6.12 -3.36
N ALA A 21 -14.74 -5.08 -3.86
CA ALA A 21 -14.85 -4.64 -5.25
C ALA A 21 -14.06 -5.55 -6.21
N LEU A 22 -12.95 -6.12 -5.76
CA LEU A 22 -12.14 -7.11 -6.49
C LEU A 22 -12.77 -8.51 -6.49
N SER A 23 -13.59 -8.84 -5.48
CA SER A 23 -14.30 -10.12 -5.37
C SER A 23 -15.67 -10.13 -6.09
N GLY A 24 -16.12 -8.98 -6.61
CA GLY A 24 -17.38 -8.87 -7.36
C GLY A 24 -17.17 -9.10 -8.86
N ASP A 25 -18.28 -9.16 -9.61
CA ASP A 25 -18.41 -9.37 -11.07
C ASP A 25 -17.67 -8.35 -11.99
N ASN A 26 -16.73 -7.57 -11.45
CA ASN A 26 -15.86 -6.67 -12.21
C ASN A 26 -14.56 -7.43 -12.51
N ASP A 27 -14.10 -7.36 -13.77
CA ASP A 27 -12.80 -7.92 -14.20
C ASP A 27 -11.71 -7.66 -13.15
N GLU A 28 -11.28 -8.72 -12.48
CA GLU A 28 -10.22 -8.65 -11.49
C GLU A 28 -8.93 -8.21 -12.20
N PRO A 29 -8.26 -7.14 -11.73
CA PRO A 29 -7.05 -6.66 -12.38
C PRO A 29 -5.98 -7.75 -12.35
N SER A 30 -5.55 -8.14 -13.55
CA SER A 30 -4.56 -9.21 -13.77
C SER A 30 -3.13 -8.68 -13.83
N SER A 31 -2.99 -7.36 -13.97
CA SER A 31 -1.72 -6.66 -13.99
C SER A 31 -1.70 -5.50 -13.00
N ARG A 32 -0.49 -5.07 -12.63
CA ARG A 32 -0.26 -3.91 -11.78
C ARG A 32 -0.86 -2.63 -12.39
N ASP A 33 -0.72 -2.46 -13.69
CA ASP A 33 -1.26 -1.29 -14.41
C ASP A 33 -2.79 -1.29 -14.42
N GLU A 34 -3.41 -2.46 -14.58
CA GLU A 34 -4.85 -2.63 -14.44
C GLU A 34 -5.30 -2.31 -13.01
N LEU A 35 -4.58 -2.78 -11.98
CA LEU A 35 -4.87 -2.48 -10.58
C LEU A 35 -4.78 -0.98 -10.31
N MET A 36 -3.74 -0.31 -10.81
CA MET A 36 -3.57 1.14 -10.62
C MET A 36 -4.65 1.93 -11.36
N THR A 37 -5.03 1.50 -12.56
CA THR A 37 -6.14 2.10 -13.32
C THR A 37 -7.46 1.94 -12.55
N PHE A 38 -7.73 0.73 -12.06
CA PHE A 38 -8.90 0.44 -11.24
C PHE A 38 -8.96 1.33 -9.99
N LEU A 39 -7.86 1.41 -9.23
CA LEU A 39 -7.78 2.22 -8.01
C LEU A 39 -7.99 3.70 -8.29
N ARG A 40 -7.42 4.24 -9.36
CA ARG A 40 -7.64 5.64 -9.77
C ARG A 40 -9.10 5.90 -10.13
N HIS A 41 -9.76 4.96 -10.81
CA HIS A 41 -11.17 5.07 -11.19
C HIS A 41 -12.13 4.90 -9.99
N THR A 42 -11.78 4.08 -9.01
CA THR A 42 -12.61 3.81 -7.83
C THR A 42 -12.24 4.62 -6.60
N ALA A 43 -11.17 5.42 -6.64
CA ALA A 43 -10.68 6.23 -5.52
C ALA A 43 -11.80 7.05 -4.85
N GLY A 44 -12.64 7.73 -5.63
CA GLY A 44 -13.77 8.50 -5.11
C GLY A 44 -14.83 7.64 -4.39
N LYS A 45 -15.09 6.41 -4.87
CA LYS A 45 -16.03 5.47 -4.23
C LYS A 45 -15.43 4.84 -2.97
N LEU A 46 -14.13 4.56 -3.00
CA LEU A 46 -13.37 3.98 -1.90
C LEU A 46 -12.98 5.02 -0.84
N LYS A 47 -13.19 6.32 -1.11
CA LYS A 47 -12.75 7.45 -0.28
C LYS A 47 -11.23 7.45 -0.06
N LEU A 48 -10.49 7.10 -1.12
CA LEU A 48 -9.04 7.19 -1.14
C LEU A 48 -8.64 8.63 -1.46
N ASP A 49 -7.85 9.23 -0.59
CA ASP A 49 -7.17 10.48 -0.87
C ASP A 49 -5.91 10.25 -1.71
N GLN A 50 -5.29 11.34 -2.13
CA GLN A 50 -4.10 11.30 -2.97
C GLN A 50 -2.92 10.63 -2.25
N ASP A 51 -2.79 10.82 -0.94
CA ASP A 51 -1.74 10.20 -0.13
C ASP A 51 -1.90 8.69 -0.08
N ALA A 52 -3.13 8.19 0.08
CA ALA A 52 -3.41 6.75 0.03
C ALA A 52 -3.02 6.14 -1.32
N ILE A 53 -3.35 6.81 -2.44
CA ILE A 53 -2.96 6.34 -3.77
C ILE A 53 -1.43 6.32 -3.92
N MET A 54 -0.73 7.37 -3.47
CA MET A 54 0.75 7.41 -3.52
C MET A 54 1.39 6.31 -2.68
N ILE A 55 0.85 6.02 -1.49
CA ILE A 55 1.34 4.93 -0.63
C ILE A 55 1.17 3.58 -1.34
N ILE A 56 0.01 3.32 -1.95
CA ILE A 56 -0.24 2.06 -2.66
C ILE A 56 0.70 1.93 -3.86
N GLU A 57 0.86 2.99 -4.66
CA GLU A 57 1.75 3.02 -5.81
C GLU A 57 3.20 2.73 -5.42
N GLY A 58 3.70 3.42 -4.39
CA GLY A 58 5.06 3.20 -3.87
C GLY A 58 5.25 1.82 -3.24
N ALA A 59 4.25 1.31 -2.50
CA ALA A 59 4.31 -0.02 -1.89
C ALA A 59 4.33 -1.14 -2.93
N LEU A 60 3.56 -0.98 -4.01
CA LEU A 60 3.67 -1.88 -5.14
C LEU A 60 5.06 -1.72 -5.77
N GLU A 61 5.65 -0.52 -5.89
CA GLU A 61 6.89 -0.32 -6.67
C GLU A 61 8.09 -0.99 -6.02
N ILE A 62 8.09 -1.03 -4.69
CA ILE A 62 9.10 -1.73 -3.90
C ILE A 62 8.89 -3.24 -3.84
N SER A 63 7.72 -3.79 -4.21
CA SER A 63 7.46 -5.23 -4.09
C SER A 63 8.34 -6.08 -5.03
N ASP A 64 8.76 -5.49 -6.14
CA ASP A 64 9.60 -6.14 -7.15
C ASP A 64 11.10 -5.88 -6.93
N GLN A 65 11.44 -5.03 -5.96
CA GLN A 65 12.82 -4.64 -5.68
C GLN A 65 13.49 -5.60 -4.70
N GLN A 66 14.79 -5.84 -4.91
CA GLN A 66 15.54 -6.68 -3.99
C GLN A 66 16.02 -5.84 -2.80
N VAL A 67 16.03 -6.42 -1.60
CA VAL A 67 16.38 -5.71 -0.37
C VAL A 67 17.73 -4.97 -0.46
N ARG A 68 18.72 -5.54 -1.17
CA ARG A 68 20.03 -4.90 -1.38
C ARG A 68 19.99 -3.60 -2.20
N GLU A 69 18.92 -3.37 -2.95
CA GLU A 69 18.74 -2.23 -3.85
C GLU A 69 18.17 -1.03 -3.08
N ILE A 70 17.51 -1.26 -1.95
CA ILE A 70 16.81 -0.23 -1.14
C ILE A 70 17.39 -0.01 0.26
N LEU A 71 18.17 -0.96 0.79
CA LEU A 71 18.67 -0.87 2.16
C LEU A 71 19.67 0.28 2.33
N ILE A 72 19.69 0.88 3.52
CA ILE A 72 20.75 1.82 3.91
C ILE A 72 22.02 1.00 4.21
N PRO A 73 23.15 1.23 3.49
CA PRO A 73 24.40 0.55 3.76
C PRO A 73 24.85 0.76 5.21
N ARG A 74 25.40 -0.27 5.85
CA ARG A 74 25.87 -0.17 7.25
C ARG A 74 26.89 0.94 7.48
N SER A 75 27.70 1.26 6.47
CA SER A 75 28.66 2.36 6.51
C SER A 75 28.03 3.75 6.57
N GLN A 76 26.73 3.88 6.24
CA GLN A 76 25.96 5.12 6.24
C GLN A 76 25.04 5.25 7.46
N VAL A 77 24.99 4.24 8.34
CA VAL A 77 24.16 4.26 9.54
C VAL A 77 24.89 5.04 10.65
N SER A 78 24.26 6.10 11.16
CA SER A 78 24.66 6.77 12.39
C SER A 78 23.77 6.31 13.54
N ALA A 79 24.36 5.61 14.52
CA ALA A 79 23.64 5.14 15.70
C ALA A 79 23.70 6.18 16.81
N ILE A 80 22.56 6.45 17.45
CA ILE A 80 22.49 7.30 18.63
C ILE A 80 22.82 6.43 19.85
N THR A 81 23.77 6.87 20.67
CA THR A 81 24.13 6.18 21.92
C THR A 81 23.26 6.74 23.06
N LEU A 82 22.71 5.87 23.91
CA LEU A 82 21.87 6.24 25.06
C LEU A 82 22.69 6.86 26.21
#